data_AF-A0A345YNT8-F1
#
_entry.id   AF-A0A345YNT8-F1
#
_cell.length_a   1.000
_cell.length_b   1.000
_cell.length_c   1.000
_cell.angle_alpha   90.00
_cell.angle_beta   90.00
_cell.angle_gamma   90.00
#
_symmetry.space_group_name_H-M   'P 1'
#
loop_
_entity.id
_entity.type
_entity.pdbx_description
1 polymer ?
#
loop_
_entity_poly.entity_id
_entity_poly.type
_entity_poly.pdbx_seq_one_letter_code
_entity_poly.pdbx_strand_id
1 'polypeptide(L)'
;MAFKGMDPAEGAEIAQAVGQTSEQVLQAIGDVTNLVNSVEWVGPDYEAYREDWNAFLSGPVDQLVNGLQTKGKELSQHAEEQTQTSNQQ
;
A
#
# COMPACT_ATOMS: atom_id res chain seq x y z
N MET A 1 -19.44 17.14 27.71
CA MET A 1 -19.81 16.08 26.74
C MET A 1 -18.53 15.65 26.06
N ALA A 2 -18.18 14.37 26.04
CA ALA A 2 -17.00 13.92 25.30
C ALA A 2 -17.37 13.82 23.82
N PHE A 3 -16.72 14.61 22.97
CA PHE A 3 -16.81 14.46 21.53
C PHE A 3 -16.31 13.04 21.18
N LYS A 4 -17.13 12.23 20.50
CA LYS A 4 -16.74 10.89 20.02
C LYS A 4 -16.33 11.03 18.56
N GLY A 5 -15.05 10.84 18.26
CA GLY A 5 -14.49 10.96 16.91
C GLY A 5 -13.02 10.56 16.88
N MET A 6 -12.45 10.45 15.67
CA MET A 6 -11.01 10.31 15.45
C MET A 6 -10.33 11.66 15.74
N ASP A 7 -9.13 11.66 16.32
CA ASP A 7 -8.28 12.85 16.32
C ASP A 7 -7.82 13.10 14.87
N PRO A 8 -8.14 14.26 14.25
CA PRO A 8 -7.76 14.51 12.86
C PRO A 8 -6.26 14.47 12.59
N ALA A 9 -5.43 14.90 13.55
CA ALA A 9 -3.98 14.89 13.40
C ALA A 9 -3.45 13.45 13.42
N GLU A 10 -3.92 12.64 14.37
CA GLU A 10 -3.56 11.20 14.42
C GLU A 10 -4.08 10.46 13.17
N GLY A 11 -5.28 10.79 12.70
CA GLY A 11 -5.86 10.22 11.48
C GLY A 11 -5.02 10.52 10.23
N ALA A 12 -4.56 11.75 10.08
CA ALA A 12 -3.69 12.15 8.98
C ALA A 12 -2.31 11.47 9.05
N GLU A 13 -1.73 11.33 10.24
CA GLU A 13 -0.47 10.61 10.44
C GLU A 13 -0.60 9.13 10.06
N ILE A 14 -1.66 8.45 10.50
CA ILE A 14 -1.91 7.05 10.14
C ILE A 14 -2.16 6.92 8.64
N ALA A 15 -2.89 7.85 8.02
CA ALA A 15 -3.12 7.86 6.58
C ALA A 15 -1.80 7.94 5.79
N GLN A 16 -0.88 8.80 6.24
CA GLN A 16 0.45 8.92 5.67
C GLN A 16 1.27 7.64 5.84
N ALA A 17 1.24 7.02 7.02
CA ALA A 17 1.95 5.76 7.27
C ALA A 17 1.44 4.62 6.37
N VAL A 18 0.13 4.53 6.16
CA VAL A 18 -0.47 3.56 5.23
C VAL A 18 -0.01 3.80 3.79
N GLY A 19 0.01 5.06 3.35
CA GLY A 19 0.54 5.43 2.03
C GLY A 19 2.02 5.07 1.85
N GLN A 20 2.86 5.43 2.83
CA GLN A 20 4.30 5.10 2.83
C GLN A 20 4.56 3.59 2.81
N THR A 21 3.73 2.81 3.50
CA THR A 21 3.85 1.35 3.49
C THR A 21 3.64 0.79 2.08
N SER A 22 2.71 1.35 1.30
CA SER A 22 2.49 0.94 -0.09
C SER A 22 3.73 1.16 -0.97
N GLU A 23 4.44 2.28 -0.77
CA GLU A 23 5.67 2.61 -1.49
C GLU A 23 6.81 1.65 -1.10
N GLN A 24 6.93 1.34 0.20
CA GLN A 24 7.93 0.39 0.70
C GLN A 24 7.70 -1.02 0.14
N VAL A 25 6.44 -1.45 0.03
CA VAL A 25 6.09 -2.74 -0.59
C VAL A 25 6.52 -2.77 -2.06
N LEU A 26 6.23 -1.72 -2.84
CA LEU A 26 6.65 -1.63 -4.24
C LEU A 26 8.17 -1.68 -4.40
N GLN A 27 8.91 -0.96 -3.55
CA GLN A 27 10.36 -0.95 -3.57
C GLN A 27 10.94 -2.34 -3.29
N ALA A 28 10.52 -2.99 -2.19
CA ALA A 28 11.01 -4.30 -1.81
C ALA A 28 10.72 -5.36 -2.89
N ILE A 29 9.55 -5.28 -3.53
CA ILE A 29 9.16 -6.18 -4.60
C ILE A 29 9.99 -5.95 -5.86
N GLY A 30 10.29 -4.69 -6.20
CA GLY A 30 11.21 -4.36 -7.29
C GLY A 30 12.60 -4.97 -7.07
N ASP A 31 13.13 -4.84 -5.85
CA ASP A 31 14.44 -5.38 -5.49
C ASP A 31 14.48 -6.91 -5.60
N VAL A 32 13.47 -7.60 -5.07
CA VAL A 32 13.38 -9.07 -5.19
C VAL A 32 13.14 -9.52 -6.63
N THR A 33 12.35 -8.77 -7.41
CA THR A 33 12.13 -9.08 -8.83
C THR A 33 13.42 -8.99 -9.64
N ASN A 34 14.29 -8.02 -9.35
CA ASN A 34 15.60 -7.93 -9.99
C ASN A 34 16.46 -9.16 -9.63
N LEU A 35 16.44 -9.61 -8.38
CA LEU A 35 17.14 -10.82 -7.96
C LEU A 35 16.60 -12.06 -8.67
N VAL A 36 15.28 -12.26 -8.71
CA VAL A 36 14.62 -13.38 -9.41
C VAL A 36 15.07 -13.45 -10.87
N ASN A 37 15.13 -12.31 -11.56
CA ASN A 37 15.53 -12.26 -12.97
C ASN A 37 17.05 -12.36 -13.21
N SER A 38 17.89 -12.21 -12.16
CA SER A 38 19.34 -12.21 -12.27
C SER A 38 19.99 -13.59 -12.15
N VAL A 39 19.24 -14.60 -11.73
CA VAL A 39 19.77 -15.95 -11.49
C VAL A 39 20.11 -16.63 -12.82
N GLU A 40 21.30 -17.25 -12.90
CA GLU A 40 21.72 -18.11 -14.01
C GLU A 40 21.03 -19.49 -13.95
N TRP A 41 19.71 -19.50 -13.85
CA TRP A 41 18.88 -20.70 -13.94
C TRP A 41 18.28 -20.73 -15.34
N VAL A 42 18.41 -21.85 -16.07
CA VAL A 42 17.86 -22.00 -17.42
C VAL A 42 17.13 -23.33 -17.49
N GLY A 43 15.92 -23.31 -18.04
CA GLY A 43 15.08 -24.50 -18.22
C GLY A 43 13.59 -24.19 -18.01
N PRO A 44 12.71 -25.16 -18.34
CA PRO A 44 11.26 -24.98 -18.29
C PRO A 44 10.75 -24.63 -16.89
N ASP A 45 11.39 -25.13 -15.83
CA ASP A 45 11.00 -24.82 -14.46
C ASP A 45 11.25 -23.35 -14.10
N TYR A 46 12.32 -22.76 -14.62
CA TYR A 46 12.61 -21.34 -14.41
C TYR A 46 11.62 -20.46 -15.17
N GLU A 47 11.30 -20.85 -16.40
CA GLU A 47 10.31 -20.15 -17.22
C GLU A 47 8.94 -20.15 -16.53
N ALA A 48 8.49 -21.32 -16.05
CA ALA A 48 7.25 -21.44 -15.27
C ALA A 48 7.29 -20.59 -13.99
N TYR A 49 8.40 -20.63 -13.24
CA TYR A 49 8.53 -19.81 -12.04
C TYR A 49 8.47 -18.31 -12.33
N ARG A 50 9.08 -17.83 -13.43
CA ARG A 50 9.01 -16.42 -13.82
C ARG A 50 7.61 -16.02 -14.26
N GLU A 51 6.88 -16.88 -14.96
CA GLU A 51 5.48 -16.65 -15.29
C GLU A 51 4.62 -16.53 -14.04
N ASP A 52 4.74 -17.48 -13.11
CA ASP A 52 4.03 -17.46 -11.82
C ASP A 52 4.39 -16.23 -10.99
N TRP A 53 5.67 -15.83 -10.98
CA TRP A 53 6.14 -14.62 -10.31
C TRP A 53 5.45 -13.38 -10.88
N ASN A 54 5.44 -13.23 -12.21
CA ASN A 54 4.77 -12.09 -12.86
C ASN A 54 3.25 -12.08 -12.62
N ALA A 55 2.60 -13.25 -12.56
CA ALA A 55 1.19 -13.36 -12.20
C ALA A 55 0.95 -12.94 -10.74
N PHE A 56 1.84 -13.31 -9.82
CA PHE A 56 1.80 -12.84 -8.43
C PHE A 56 1.97 -11.32 -8.30
N LEU A 57 2.90 -10.73 -9.07
CA LEU A 57 3.11 -9.28 -9.09
C LEU A 57 1.89 -8.51 -9.62
N SER A 58 1.34 -8.96 -10.73
CA SER A 58 0.22 -8.29 -11.42
C SER A 58 -1.15 -8.55 -10.77
N GLY A 59 -1.25 -9.55 -9.90
CA GLY A 59 -2.48 -9.86 -9.17
C GLY A 59 -2.39 -9.45 -7.70
N PRO A 60 -2.06 -10.38 -6.78
CA PRO A 60 -2.09 -10.12 -5.33
C PRO A 60 -1.30 -8.89 -4.87
N VAL A 61 -0.12 -8.65 -5.43
CA VAL A 61 0.71 -7.49 -5.04
C VAL A 61 0.07 -6.18 -5.47
N ASP A 62 -0.36 -6.08 -6.72
CA ASP A 62 -1.03 -4.88 -7.23
C ASP A 62 -2.32 -4.59 -6.44
N GLN A 63 -3.09 -5.65 -6.11
CA GLN A 63 -4.27 -5.53 -5.25
C GLN A 63 -3.94 -4.99 -3.85
N LEU A 64 -2.85 -5.46 -3.23
CA LEU A 64 -2.41 -4.97 -1.92
C LEU A 64 -2.00 -3.50 -1.97
N VAL A 65 -1.18 -3.12 -2.96
CA VAL A 65 -0.70 -1.74 -3.12
C VAL A 65 -1.88 -0.79 -3.35
N ASN A 66 -2.79 -1.14 -4.27
CA ASN A 66 -3.99 -0.36 -4.53
C ASN A 66 -4.90 -0.27 -3.29
N GLY A 67 -5.02 -1.36 -2.53
CA GLY A 67 -5.77 -1.40 -1.28
C GLY A 67 -5.21 -0.45 -0.22
N LEU A 68 -3.89 -0.47 0.00
CA LEU A 68 -3.20 0.44 0.93
C LEU A 68 -3.39 1.89 0.50
N GLN A 69 -3.15 2.22 -0.78
CA GLN A 69 -3.35 3.59 -1.27
C GLN A 69 -4.79 4.07 -1.11
N THR A 70 -5.77 3.21 -1.39
CA THR A 70 -7.19 3.53 -1.22
C THR A 70 -7.52 3.80 0.24
N LYS A 71 -7.06 2.94 1.16
CA LYS A 71 -7.32 3.11 2.60
C LYS A 71 -6.59 4.30 3.21
N GLY A 72 -5.38 4.62 2.75
CA GLY A 72 -4.70 5.86 3.12
C GLY A 72 -5.50 7.10 2.70
N LYS A 73 -6.00 7.14 1.46
CA LYS A 73 -6.83 8.24 0.96
C LYS A 73 -8.15 8.39 1.72
N GLU A 74 -8.86 7.28 1.96
CA GLU A 74 -10.11 7.28 2.75
C GLU A 74 -9.87 7.85 4.15
N LEU A 75 -8.77 7.46 4.81
CA LEU A 75 -8.47 7.91 6.16
C LEU A 75 -8.09 9.41 6.19
N SER A 76 -7.32 9.88 5.20
CA SER A 76 -7.04 11.31 5.03
C SER A 76 -8.32 12.12 4.84
N GLN A 77 -9.24 11.63 4.00
CA GLN A 77 -10.53 12.27 3.78
C GLN A 77 -11.35 12.36 5.08
N HIS A 78 -11.45 11.27 5.85
CA HIS A 78 -12.16 11.29 7.13
C HIS A 78 -11.55 12.28 8.13
N ALA A 79 -10.21 12.41 8.16
CA ALA A 79 -9.53 13.39 9.02
C ALA A 79 -9.86 14.84 8.62
N GLU A 80 -9.89 15.13 7.32
CA GLU A 80 -10.27 16.44 6.80
C GLU A 80 -11.73 16.79 7.13
N GLU A 81 -12.66 15.86 6.93
CA GLU A 81 -14.09 16.04 7.25
C GLU A 81 -14.32 16.28 8.76
N GLN A 82 -13.58 15.55 9.61
CA GLN A 82 -13.63 15.71 11.07
C GLN A 82 -13.07 17.08 11.49
N THR A 83 -12.03 17.58 10.83
CA THR A 83 -11.47 18.93 11.06
C THR A 83 -12.49 20.02 10.70
N GLN A 84 -13.14 19.90 9.54
CA GLN A 84 -14.13 20.88 9.10
C GLN A 84 -15.34 20.94 10.03
N THR A 85 -15.83 19.79 10.49
CA THR A 85 -16.97 19.71 11.41
C THR A 85 -16.61 20.29 12.79
N SER A 86 -15.42 19.97 13.30
CA SER A 86 -14.96 20.45 14.63
C SER A 86 -14.74 21.96 14.65
N ASN A 87 -14.33 22.56 13.53
CA ASN A 87 -14.14 24.01 13.40
C ASN A 87 -15.43 24.80 13.13
N GLN A 88 -16.57 24.13 12.94
CA GLN A 88 -17.89 24.76 12.74
C GLN A 88 -18.76 24.76 14.01
N GLN A 89 -18.25 24.26 15.14
CA GLN A 89 -18.89 24.28 16.46
C GLN A 89 -18.23 25.30 17.38
#